data_AF-A0A949MA40-F1
#
_entry.id   AF-A0A949MA40-F1
#
_cell.length_a   1.000
_cell.length_b   1.000
_cell.length_c   1.000
_cell.angle_alpha   90.00
_cell.angle_beta   90.00
_cell.angle_gamma   90.00
#
_symmetry.space_group_name_H-M   'P 1'
#
loop_
_entity.id
_entity.type
_entity.pdbx_description
1 polymer ?
#
loop_
_entity_poly.entity_id
_entity_poly.type
_entity_poly.pdbx_seq_one_letter_code
_entity_poly.pdbx_strand_id
1 'polypeptide(L)'
;GTVQLQAPDASAWKAQLIEAVLAAQAALVPAESLWKDKQTLYESAATAWREIQKTRIALRAELDTQEAGFNEANKKLSEAQAGLDKASVNHRNLVQKVALLDEAVGKLQQAKALGDDPEIQSSIAATLTKIESLKPQIAAAQQAIDAASMARDSATAVLETKRGEWKAVVDRLTPVEQQLHQSDLAMVQARDAFQSARRSSAVLSERLQRLQRVALWFDQSAQSASSQAQLAQLATQMQPMQESLTASINEQLAIEQGMAKLLLAIAENNKAMEPVSGKWKELVDQKEKLSVTKTQLAQTKGLVADPTAIDAALAQIDASLVARDAQLGTVDTQLKQMQVANGQMEKNVQDSKTQLADAMSKTQAQQMALEQHKAMMLGVQNQLDKQTQQCADLRQDVLRDCQSVFSIAPERALSPEQFGWSILAATSIHANYIANEKAEMDKNSPVGSDVPPEQLAIQQRARLLQALRAARDKLQGNIDTFSNLYSSGVGQTSDDFFASPDQALFVANGGSVYGWAAPSGSNLSNQAIQTADSQGATQLMIKGLLARQANEKELQWMTELLNTTPEARPAVIHELVWGILAGVEFRLYP
;
A
#
# COMPACT_ATOMS: atom_id res chain seq x y z
N GLY A 1 1.63 -13.15 -11.45
CA GLY A 1 2.08 -11.75 -11.46
C GLY A 1 3.44 -11.57 -10.79
N THR A 2 4.35 -12.53 -10.95
CA THR A 2 5.78 -12.35 -10.76
C THR A 2 6.28 -11.58 -11.97
N VAL A 3 6.97 -10.46 -11.76
CA VAL A 3 7.69 -9.80 -12.86
C VAL A 3 8.74 -10.81 -13.33
N GLN A 4 8.64 -11.29 -14.57
CA GLN A 4 9.70 -12.10 -15.16
C GLN A 4 10.93 -11.20 -15.32
N LEU A 5 11.83 -11.24 -14.34
CA LEU A 5 13.08 -10.46 -14.32
C LEU A 5 14.10 -10.88 -15.38
N GLN A 6 13.72 -11.74 -16.33
CA GLN A 6 14.52 -12.08 -17.50
C GLN A 6 14.22 -11.20 -18.73
N ALA A 7 13.22 -10.32 -18.67
CA ALA A 7 13.02 -9.34 -19.73
C ALA A 7 14.11 -8.25 -19.67
N PRO A 8 14.81 -7.91 -20.78
CA PRO A 8 15.83 -6.86 -20.81
C PRO A 8 15.34 -5.49 -20.33
N ASP A 9 14.03 -5.27 -20.32
CA ASP A 9 13.41 -4.06 -19.77
C ASP A 9 13.54 -3.99 -18.23
N ALA A 10 13.43 -5.10 -17.51
CA ALA A 10 13.44 -5.10 -16.04
C ALA A 10 14.81 -4.69 -15.44
N SER A 11 15.91 -5.03 -16.13
CA SER A 11 17.27 -4.64 -15.70
C SER A 11 17.54 -3.15 -15.93
N ALA A 12 17.05 -2.58 -17.03
CA ALA A 12 17.12 -1.16 -17.31
C ALA A 12 16.33 -0.33 -16.29
N TRP A 13 15.12 -0.78 -15.94
CA TRP A 13 14.30 -0.15 -14.90
C TRP A 13 14.97 -0.17 -13.52
N LYS A 14 15.59 -1.30 -13.16
CA LYS A 14 16.35 -1.41 -11.90
C LYS A 14 17.53 -0.43 -11.84
N ALA A 15 18.28 -0.29 -12.93
CA ALA A 15 19.39 0.65 -13.00
C ALA A 15 18.91 2.10 -12.84
N GLN A 16 17.84 2.49 -13.54
CA GLN A 16 17.23 3.82 -13.42
C GLN A 16 16.73 4.09 -11.99
N LEU A 17 16.15 3.09 -11.33
CA LEU A 17 15.67 3.22 -9.97
C LEU A 17 16.81 3.44 -8.96
N ILE A 18 17.93 2.72 -9.12
CA ILE A 18 19.12 2.92 -8.29
C ILE A 18 19.67 4.33 -8.48
N GLU A 19 19.77 4.80 -9.72
CA GLU A 19 20.22 6.16 -10.02
C GLU A 19 19.28 7.21 -9.39
N ALA A 20 17.96 7.00 -9.47
CA ALA A 20 16.97 7.88 -8.86
C ALA A 20 17.07 7.92 -7.32
N VAL A 21 17.32 6.77 -6.68
CA VAL A 21 17.55 6.69 -5.22
C VAL A 21 18.80 7.48 -4.84
N LEU A 22 19.91 7.28 -5.54
CA LEU A 22 21.17 8.00 -5.29
C LEU A 22 21.02 9.51 -5.49
N ALA A 23 20.34 9.93 -6.56
CA ALA A 23 20.06 11.34 -6.84
C ALA A 23 19.17 11.97 -5.75
N ALA A 24 18.13 11.27 -5.30
CA ALA A 24 17.26 11.75 -4.22
C ALA A 24 18.02 11.87 -2.89
N GLN A 25 18.90 10.91 -2.58
CA GLN A 25 19.73 10.94 -1.39
C GLN A 25 20.75 12.09 -1.42
N ALA A 26 21.39 12.33 -2.57
CA ALA A 26 22.30 13.45 -2.76
C ALA A 26 21.59 14.81 -2.64
N ALA A 27 20.34 14.91 -3.08
CA ALA A 27 19.54 16.14 -2.98
C ALA A 27 19.02 16.42 -1.56
N LEU A 28 18.81 15.38 -0.73
CA LEU A 28 18.28 15.53 0.63
C LEU A 28 19.28 16.22 1.57
N VAL A 29 20.56 15.86 1.48
CA VAL A 29 21.63 16.40 2.35
C VAL A 29 21.71 17.93 2.35
N PRO A 30 21.84 18.63 1.20
CA PRO A 30 21.87 20.09 1.19
C PRO A 30 20.54 20.71 1.62
N ALA A 31 19.39 20.07 1.35
CA ALA A 31 18.09 20.55 1.81
C ALA A 31 17.96 20.48 3.34
N GLU A 32 18.50 19.43 3.96
CA GLU A 32 18.57 19.27 5.42
C GLU A 32 19.44 20.33 6.09
N SER A 33 20.59 20.63 5.50
CA SER A 33 21.44 21.72 5.96
C SER A 33 20.71 23.06 5.86
N LEU A 34 20.10 23.33 4.70
CA LEU A 34 19.44 24.61 4.44
C LEU A 34 18.30 24.89 5.42
N TRP A 35 17.43 23.92 5.73
CA TRP A 35 16.32 24.20 6.64
C TRP A 35 16.79 24.44 8.08
N LYS A 36 17.86 23.79 8.53
CA LYS A 36 18.50 24.05 9.84
C LYS A 36 19.12 25.44 9.91
N ASP A 37 19.78 25.88 8.84
CA ASP A 37 20.31 27.23 8.73
C ASP A 37 19.18 28.28 8.79
N LYS A 38 18.08 28.04 8.07
CA LYS A 38 16.90 28.92 8.11
C LYS A 38 16.19 28.90 9.47
N GLN A 39 16.18 27.78 10.18
CA GLN A 39 15.67 27.70 11.55
C GLN A 39 16.45 28.64 12.46
N THR A 40 17.78 28.58 12.40
CA THR A 40 18.67 29.42 13.21
C THR A 40 18.44 30.91 12.93
N LEU A 41 18.27 31.28 11.65
CA LEU A 41 17.93 32.65 11.26
C LEU A 41 16.58 33.12 11.80
N TYR A 42 15.56 32.25 11.76
CA TYR A 42 14.24 32.56 12.32
C TYR A 42 14.30 32.74 13.84
N GLU A 43 15.01 31.88 14.56
CA GLU A 43 15.19 31.97 16.01
C GLU A 43 15.94 33.25 16.41
N SER A 44 16.96 33.64 15.63
CA SER A 44 17.69 34.89 15.81
C SER A 44 16.78 36.11 15.58
N ALA A 45 16.02 36.13 14.48
CA ALA A 45 15.08 37.22 14.17
C ALA A 45 13.97 37.36 15.24
N ALA A 46 13.43 36.24 15.71
CA ALA A 46 12.43 36.22 16.79
C ALA A 46 13.00 36.75 18.12
N THR A 47 14.27 36.45 18.41
CA THR A 47 14.95 36.98 19.60
C THR A 47 15.15 38.48 19.51
N ALA A 48 15.65 38.98 18.37
CA ALA A 48 15.81 40.42 18.14
C ALA A 48 14.47 41.19 18.28
N TRP A 49 13.39 40.64 17.72
CA TRP A 49 12.05 41.21 17.84
C TRP A 49 11.58 41.33 19.29
N ARG A 50 11.79 40.27 20.10
CA ARG A 50 11.40 40.26 21.52
C ARG A 50 12.14 41.33 22.32
N GLU A 51 13.42 41.55 22.06
CA GLU A 51 14.19 42.59 22.75
C GLU A 51 13.72 44.01 22.39
N ILE A 52 13.40 44.26 21.12
CA ILE A 52 12.82 45.55 20.69
C ILE A 52 11.44 45.75 21.32
N GLN A 53 10.59 44.72 21.36
CA GLN A 53 9.28 44.79 22.02
C GLN A 53 9.37 45.13 23.51
N LYS A 54 10.31 44.52 24.25
CA LYS A 54 10.54 44.86 25.66
C LYS A 54 10.86 46.35 25.82
N THR A 55 11.72 46.88 24.95
CA THR A 55 12.09 48.30 24.95
C THR A 55 10.88 49.19 24.65
N ARG A 56 10.06 48.82 23.66
CA ARG A 56 8.82 49.54 23.33
C ARG A 56 7.83 49.56 24.49
N ILE A 57 7.62 48.42 25.16
CA ILE A 57 6.70 48.30 26.31
C ILE A 57 7.14 49.24 27.43
N ALA A 58 8.44 49.28 27.75
CA ALA A 58 8.98 50.17 28.77
C ALA A 58 8.75 51.65 28.42
N LEU A 59 9.05 52.06 27.18
CA LEU A 59 8.85 53.44 26.72
C LEU A 59 7.37 53.83 26.66
N ARG A 60 6.47 52.90 26.32
CA ARG A 60 5.02 53.16 26.34
C ARG A 60 4.50 53.39 27.76
N ALA A 61 4.95 52.60 28.73
CA ALA A 61 4.60 52.85 30.14
C ALA A 61 5.13 54.21 30.64
N GLU A 62 6.33 54.61 30.21
CA GLU A 62 6.87 55.94 30.50
C GLU A 62 6.03 57.04 29.83
N LEU A 63 5.61 56.84 28.57
CA LEU A 63 4.79 57.78 27.82
C LEU A 63 3.44 58.02 28.50
N ASP A 64 2.76 56.95 28.93
CA ASP A 64 1.48 57.03 29.63
C ASP A 64 1.60 57.87 30.91
N THR A 65 2.73 57.73 31.63
CA THR A 65 3.01 58.52 32.85
C THR A 65 3.20 60.00 32.52
N GLN A 66 3.97 60.33 31.48
CA GLN A 66 4.20 61.72 31.09
C GLN A 66 2.96 62.37 30.48
N GLU A 67 2.15 61.61 29.73
CA GLU A 67 0.89 62.06 29.17
C GLU A 67 -0.12 62.40 30.28
N ALA A 68 -0.22 61.56 31.33
CA ALA A 68 -1.03 61.88 32.50
C ALA A 68 -0.57 63.18 33.18
N GLY A 69 0.74 63.39 33.33
CA GLY A 69 1.32 64.62 33.88
C GLY A 69 1.03 65.86 33.03
N PHE A 70 1.11 65.73 31.70
CA PHE A 70 0.75 66.79 30.76
C PHE A 70 -0.74 67.15 30.82
N ASN A 71 -1.61 66.14 30.84
CA ASN A 71 -3.06 66.34 30.91
C ASN A 71 -3.48 67.04 32.21
N GLU A 72 -2.87 66.67 33.35
CA GLU A 72 -3.11 67.35 34.62
C GLU A 72 -2.61 68.80 34.62
N ALA A 73 -1.44 69.08 34.04
CA ALA A 73 -0.94 70.45 33.88
C ALA A 73 -1.86 71.30 32.98
N ASN A 74 -2.39 70.70 31.91
CA ASN A 74 -3.31 71.38 30.99
C ASN A 74 -4.64 71.71 31.67
N LYS A 75 -5.15 70.80 32.50
CA LYS A 75 -6.33 71.04 33.34
C LYS A 75 -6.10 72.23 34.28
N LYS A 76 -4.96 72.30 34.97
CA LYS A 76 -4.62 73.43 35.86
C LYS A 76 -4.50 74.76 35.11
N LEU A 77 -3.97 74.76 33.88
CA LEU A 77 -3.96 75.96 33.05
C LEU A 77 -5.39 76.42 32.72
N SER A 78 -6.28 75.48 32.36
CA SER A 78 -7.68 75.80 32.09
C SER A 78 -8.39 76.38 33.32
N GLU A 79 -8.13 75.84 34.51
CA GLU A 79 -8.67 76.35 35.78
C GLU A 79 -8.13 77.75 36.10
N ALA A 80 -6.83 77.98 35.91
CA ALA A 80 -6.20 79.29 36.12
C ALA A 80 -6.73 80.35 35.14
N GLN A 81 -6.95 79.98 33.88
CA GLN A 81 -7.55 80.86 32.88
C GLN A 81 -8.99 81.24 33.24
N ALA A 82 -9.81 80.26 33.67
CA ALA A 82 -11.16 80.54 34.14
C ALA A 82 -11.17 81.48 35.37
N GLY A 83 -10.18 81.34 36.25
CA GLY A 83 -9.95 82.26 37.38
C GLY A 83 -9.66 83.70 36.93
N LEU A 84 -8.78 83.86 35.95
CA LEU A 84 -8.44 85.16 35.35
C LEU A 84 -9.65 85.80 34.65
N ASP A 85 -10.41 85.02 33.88
CA ASP A 85 -11.61 85.49 33.20
C ASP A 85 -12.65 85.99 34.22
N LYS A 86 -12.86 85.23 35.30
CA LYS A 86 -13.77 85.62 36.40
C LYS A 86 -13.31 86.91 37.10
N ALA A 87 -12.02 87.03 37.42
CA ALA A 87 -11.46 88.24 38.01
C ALA A 87 -11.63 89.47 37.09
N SER A 88 -11.39 89.27 35.78
CA SER A 88 -11.53 90.29 34.75
C SER A 88 -12.98 90.75 34.55
N VAL A 89 -13.94 89.83 34.59
CA VAL A 89 -15.38 90.17 34.54
C VAL A 89 -15.80 90.94 35.78
N ASN A 90 -15.36 90.52 36.97
CA ASN A 90 -15.68 91.23 38.21
C ASN A 90 -15.15 92.67 38.21
N HIS A 91 -13.89 92.87 37.81
CA HIS A 91 -13.29 94.20 37.67
C HIS A 91 -14.07 95.06 36.66
N ARG A 92 -14.36 94.54 35.46
CA ARG A 92 -15.18 95.24 34.46
C ARG A 92 -16.53 95.66 35.00
N ASN A 93 -17.24 94.78 35.71
CA ASN A 93 -18.54 95.08 36.31
C ASN A 93 -18.44 96.19 37.36
N LEU A 94 -17.39 96.19 38.20
CA LEU A 94 -17.17 97.22 39.21
C LEU A 94 -16.82 98.58 38.57
N VAL A 95 -15.95 98.60 37.57
CA VAL A 95 -15.61 99.82 36.82
C VAL A 95 -16.83 100.38 36.09
N GLN A 96 -17.62 99.53 35.42
CA GLN A 96 -18.85 99.94 34.75
C GLN A 96 -19.88 100.49 35.75
N LYS A 97 -20.00 99.88 36.93
CA LYS A 97 -20.89 100.36 38.00
C LYS A 97 -20.48 101.74 38.49
N VAL A 98 -19.18 102.00 38.67
CA VAL A 98 -18.70 103.35 39.02
C VAL A 98 -18.98 104.33 37.90
N ALA A 99 -18.71 103.99 36.63
CA ALA A 99 -19.00 104.87 35.50
C ALA A 99 -20.49 105.24 35.38
N LEU A 100 -21.40 104.29 35.63
CA LEU A 100 -22.85 104.56 35.65
C LEU A 100 -23.26 105.46 36.83
N LEU A 101 -22.64 105.31 38.00
CA LEU A 101 -22.88 106.19 39.14
C LEU A 101 -22.31 107.60 38.88
N ASP A 102 -21.15 107.71 38.24
CA ASP A 102 -20.57 109.00 37.81
C ASP A 102 -21.48 109.71 36.79
N GLU A 103 -22.02 108.97 35.81
CA GLU A 103 -23.00 109.50 34.86
C GLU A 103 -24.28 109.97 35.57
N ALA A 104 -24.76 109.22 36.57
CA ALA A 104 -25.90 109.60 37.40
C ALA A 104 -25.62 110.86 38.22
N VAL A 105 -24.42 111.01 38.80
CA VAL A 105 -23.99 112.25 39.48
C VAL A 105 -23.99 113.42 38.49
N GLY A 106 -23.47 113.24 37.28
CA GLY A 106 -23.48 114.28 36.23
C GLY A 106 -24.90 114.74 35.88
N LYS A 107 -25.85 113.79 35.73
CA LYS A 107 -27.27 114.11 35.50
C LYS A 107 -27.94 114.80 36.69
N LEU A 108 -27.65 114.37 37.92
CA LEU A 108 -28.16 115.01 39.14
C LEU A 108 -27.60 116.44 39.32
N GLN A 109 -26.33 116.68 38.95
CA GLN A 109 -25.74 118.02 38.93
C GLN A 109 -26.40 118.94 37.89
N GLN A 110 -26.76 118.41 36.72
CA GLN A 110 -27.55 119.14 35.73
C GLN A 110 -28.96 119.46 36.25
N ALA A 111 -29.61 118.52 36.94
CA ALA A 111 -30.92 118.74 37.55
C ALA A 111 -30.88 119.81 38.66
N LYS A 112 -29.82 119.82 39.48
CA LYS A 112 -29.57 120.86 40.49
C LYS A 112 -29.47 122.27 39.88
N ALA A 113 -28.95 122.40 38.65
CA ALA A 113 -28.86 123.68 37.96
C ALA A 113 -30.23 124.24 37.52
N LEU A 114 -31.29 123.42 37.53
CA LEU A 114 -32.65 123.79 37.14
C LEU A 114 -33.57 124.16 38.34
N GLY A 115 -33.11 123.95 39.58
CA GLY A 115 -33.83 124.30 40.82
C GLY A 115 -33.10 123.85 42.09
N ASP A 116 -33.17 124.63 43.18
CA ASP A 116 -32.39 124.41 44.42
C ASP A 116 -33.07 123.42 45.38
N ASP A 117 -33.13 122.16 44.92
CA ASP A 117 -33.56 120.91 45.55
C ASP A 117 -32.70 120.40 46.73
N PRO A 118 -32.96 120.59 48.05
CA PRO A 118 -32.12 119.97 49.10
C PRO A 118 -32.06 118.43 49.04
N GLU A 119 -33.09 117.74 48.51
CA GLU A 119 -33.09 116.29 48.29
C GLU A 119 -32.15 115.86 47.15
N ILE A 120 -32.01 116.69 46.10
CA ILE A 120 -31.06 116.47 45.00
C ILE A 120 -29.62 116.57 45.52
N GLN A 121 -29.34 117.52 46.41
CA GLN A 121 -28.02 117.67 47.02
C GLN A 121 -27.65 116.48 47.93
N SER A 122 -28.61 115.95 48.70
CA SER A 122 -28.42 114.74 49.51
C SER A 122 -28.17 113.50 48.62
N SER A 123 -28.88 113.41 47.49
CA SER A 123 -28.72 112.32 46.51
C SER A 123 -27.36 112.34 45.80
N ILE A 124 -26.83 113.52 45.48
CA ILE A 124 -25.47 113.69 44.94
C ILE A 124 -24.44 113.23 45.99
N ALA A 125 -24.55 113.69 47.24
CA ALA A 125 -23.62 113.34 48.31
C ALA A 125 -23.64 111.82 48.61
N ALA A 126 -24.83 111.20 48.62
CA ALA A 126 -24.99 109.76 48.81
C ALA A 126 -24.37 108.96 47.65
N THR A 127 -24.54 109.40 46.40
CA THR A 127 -23.99 108.73 45.21
C THR A 127 -22.46 108.87 45.16
N LEU A 128 -21.92 110.05 45.46
CA LEU A 128 -20.47 110.28 45.60
C LEU A 128 -19.86 109.43 46.73
N THR A 129 -20.53 109.34 47.88
CA THR A 129 -20.10 108.44 48.98
C THR A 129 -20.09 106.98 48.52
N LYS A 130 -21.06 106.57 47.68
CA LYS A 130 -21.10 105.22 47.13
C LYS A 130 -19.95 104.96 46.14
N ILE A 131 -19.61 105.93 45.28
CA ILE A 131 -18.46 105.86 44.39
C ILE A 131 -17.16 105.71 45.20
N GLU A 132 -16.95 106.55 46.21
CA GLU A 132 -15.78 106.45 47.10
C GLU A 132 -15.70 105.09 47.80
N SER A 133 -16.83 104.51 48.20
CA SER A 133 -16.88 103.16 48.80
C SER A 133 -16.53 102.01 47.84
N LEU A 134 -16.61 102.23 46.53
CA LEU A 134 -16.33 101.23 45.49
C LEU A 134 -14.88 101.28 44.99
N LYS A 135 -14.18 102.42 45.14
CA LYS A 135 -12.74 102.54 44.81
C LYS A 135 -11.85 101.44 45.44
N PRO A 136 -11.95 101.13 46.75
CA PRO A 136 -11.16 100.04 47.32
C PRO A 136 -11.54 98.66 46.77
N GLN A 137 -12.80 98.46 46.34
CA GLN A 137 -13.24 97.21 45.71
C GLN A 137 -12.69 97.06 44.29
N ILE A 138 -12.57 98.15 43.53
CA ILE A 138 -11.89 98.15 42.22
C ILE A 138 -10.41 97.82 42.38
N ALA A 139 -9.73 98.43 43.36
CA ALA A 139 -8.33 98.13 43.65
C ALA A 139 -8.13 96.66 44.06
N ALA A 140 -9.01 96.11 44.90
CA ALA A 140 -8.99 94.70 45.27
C ALA A 140 -9.28 93.78 44.06
N ALA A 141 -10.19 94.16 43.17
CA ALA A 141 -10.48 93.42 41.94
C ALA A 141 -9.30 93.47 40.95
N GLN A 142 -8.55 94.57 40.89
CA GLN A 142 -7.32 94.65 40.10
C GLN A 142 -6.23 93.74 40.68
N GLN A 143 -6.02 93.76 42.00
CA GLN A 143 -5.09 92.82 42.65
C GLN A 143 -5.47 91.35 42.40
N ALA A 144 -6.78 91.05 42.34
CA ALA A 144 -7.26 89.73 41.98
C ALA A 144 -6.96 89.34 40.52
N ILE A 145 -6.98 90.29 39.58
CA ILE A 145 -6.52 90.07 38.20
C ILE A 145 -5.02 89.78 38.19
N ASP A 146 -4.21 90.58 38.87
CA ASP A 146 -2.75 90.43 38.89
C ASP A 146 -2.36 89.05 39.46
N ALA A 147 -2.99 88.65 40.58
CA ALA A 147 -2.79 87.34 41.19
C ALA A 147 -3.24 86.18 40.27
N ALA A 148 -4.39 86.32 39.60
CA ALA A 148 -4.86 85.31 38.65
C ALA A 148 -3.99 85.22 37.39
N SER A 149 -3.42 86.34 36.93
CA SER A 149 -2.47 86.38 35.82
C SER A 149 -1.19 85.64 36.19
N MET A 150 -0.63 85.89 37.37
CA MET A 150 0.55 85.16 37.86
C MET A 150 0.28 83.65 37.98
N ALA A 151 -0.91 83.26 38.45
CA ALA A 151 -1.30 81.85 38.52
C ALA A 151 -1.39 81.21 37.11
N ARG A 152 -1.93 81.92 36.12
CA ARG A 152 -2.00 81.48 34.72
C ARG A 152 -0.62 81.34 34.08
N ASP A 153 0.27 82.31 34.32
CA ASP A 153 1.66 82.27 33.82
C ASP A 153 2.45 81.11 34.46
N SER A 154 2.28 80.90 35.77
CA SER A 154 2.88 79.75 36.47
C SER A 154 2.37 78.41 35.93
N ALA A 155 1.05 78.27 35.73
CA ALA A 155 0.48 77.06 35.13
C ALA A 155 0.94 76.85 33.68
N THR A 156 1.15 77.94 32.92
CA THR A 156 1.71 77.88 31.56
C THR A 156 3.14 77.34 31.57
N ALA A 157 3.99 77.81 32.47
CA ALA A 157 5.37 77.31 32.59
C ALA A 157 5.44 75.82 32.95
N VAL A 158 4.55 75.37 33.86
CA VAL A 158 4.44 73.95 34.23
C VAL A 158 4.00 73.10 33.04
N LEU A 159 3.01 73.57 32.26
CA LEU A 159 2.56 72.86 31.06
C LEU A 159 3.68 72.72 30.04
N GLU A 160 4.48 73.76 29.79
CA GLU A 160 5.59 73.69 28.85
C GLU A 160 6.70 72.74 29.31
N THR A 161 6.95 72.65 30.62
CA THR A 161 7.88 71.64 31.17
C THR A 161 7.35 70.22 30.92
N LYS A 162 6.07 69.97 31.21
CA LYS A 162 5.43 68.66 30.97
C LYS A 162 5.35 68.32 29.49
N ARG A 163 5.14 69.30 28.61
CA ARG A 163 5.20 69.13 27.15
C ARG A 163 6.58 68.64 26.73
N GLY A 164 7.66 69.23 27.28
CA GLY A 164 9.03 68.82 27.03
C GLY A 164 9.32 67.37 27.47
N GLU A 165 8.89 67.00 28.69
CA GLU A 165 9.05 65.64 29.23
C GLU A 165 8.30 64.60 28.39
N TRP A 166 7.03 64.87 28.03
CA TRP A 166 6.24 64.02 27.13
C TRP A 166 6.91 63.88 25.76
N LYS A 167 7.32 65.00 25.15
CA LYS A 167 7.97 64.99 23.84
C LYS A 167 9.28 64.19 23.84
N ALA A 168 10.07 64.27 24.92
CA ALA A 168 11.31 63.51 25.03
C ALA A 168 11.09 61.98 25.03
N VAL A 169 9.95 61.49 25.54
CA VAL A 169 9.59 60.07 25.42
C VAL A 169 9.14 59.73 24.00
N VAL A 170 8.33 60.57 23.37
CA VAL A 170 7.87 60.38 21.98
C VAL A 170 9.05 60.31 21.01
N ASP A 171 10.01 61.22 21.16
CA ASP A 171 11.21 61.27 20.30
C ASP A 171 12.08 60.00 20.47
N ARG A 172 12.10 59.37 21.67
CA ARG A 172 12.75 58.07 21.91
C ARG A 172 11.94 56.87 21.39
N LEU A 173 10.62 56.94 21.44
CA LEU A 173 9.74 55.85 21.02
C LEU A 173 9.72 55.69 19.48
N THR A 174 9.77 56.79 18.74
CA THR A 174 9.71 56.81 17.27
C THR A 174 10.73 55.86 16.60
N PRO A 175 12.05 55.91 16.90
CA PRO A 175 13.01 54.99 16.30
C PRO A 175 12.79 53.52 16.73
N VAL A 176 12.29 53.28 17.94
CA VAL A 176 11.96 51.91 18.41
C VAL A 176 10.79 51.33 17.63
N GLU A 177 9.77 52.12 17.31
CA GLU A 177 8.65 51.67 16.47
C GLU A 177 9.09 51.35 15.04
N GLN A 178 10.03 52.14 14.47
CA GLN A 178 10.61 51.84 13.16
C GLN A 178 11.46 50.55 13.18
N GLN A 179 12.30 50.37 14.20
CA GLN A 179 13.07 49.14 14.40
C GLN A 179 12.17 47.93 14.57
N LEU A 180 11.06 48.10 15.29
CA LEU A 180 10.10 47.02 15.49
C LEU A 180 9.48 46.59 14.16
N HIS A 181 9.05 47.54 13.33
CA HIS A 181 8.48 47.24 12.03
C HIS A 181 9.49 46.50 11.11
N GLN A 182 10.75 46.92 11.11
CA GLN A 182 11.81 46.24 10.36
C GLN A 182 12.06 44.82 10.89
N SER A 183 12.06 44.66 12.22
CA SER A 183 12.26 43.36 12.85
C SER A 183 11.07 42.42 12.62
N ASP A 184 9.84 42.94 12.61
CA ASP A 184 8.63 42.20 12.22
C ASP A 184 8.76 41.65 10.80
N LEU A 185 9.15 42.50 9.84
CA LEU A 185 9.35 42.09 8.46
C LEU A 185 10.43 41.00 8.35
N ALA A 186 11.57 41.18 9.01
CA ALA A 186 12.65 40.22 9.03
C ALA A 186 12.22 38.87 9.64
N MET A 187 11.44 38.89 10.72
CA MET A 187 10.90 37.68 11.36
C MET A 187 9.92 36.95 10.43
N VAL A 188 9.02 37.68 9.76
CA VAL A 188 8.06 37.09 8.82
C VAL A 188 8.79 36.45 7.63
N GLN A 189 9.77 37.13 7.05
CA GLN A 189 10.59 36.61 5.95
C GLN A 189 11.40 35.38 6.38
N ALA A 190 12.05 35.43 7.55
CA ALA A 190 12.80 34.30 8.08
C ALA A 190 11.91 33.09 8.36
N ARG A 191 10.69 33.33 8.88
CA ARG A 191 9.68 32.27 9.11
C ARG A 191 9.26 31.62 7.80
N ASP A 192 8.94 32.41 6.77
CA ASP A 192 8.53 31.86 5.47
C ASP A 192 9.66 31.06 4.81
N ALA A 193 10.89 31.59 4.84
CA ALA A 193 12.08 30.87 4.34
C ALA A 193 12.32 29.56 5.09
N PHE A 194 12.17 29.55 6.42
CA PHE A 194 12.27 28.33 7.24
C PHE A 194 11.19 27.32 6.87
N GLN A 195 9.92 27.73 6.81
CA GLN A 195 8.81 26.83 6.49
C GLN A 195 8.93 26.25 5.07
N SER A 196 9.37 27.06 4.11
CA SER A 196 9.59 26.63 2.73
C SER A 196 10.77 25.66 2.61
N ALA A 197 11.90 25.93 3.25
CA ALA A 197 13.04 25.01 3.29
C ALA A 197 12.70 23.69 3.98
N ARG A 198 11.98 23.75 5.11
CA ARG A 198 11.52 22.56 5.84
C ARG A 198 10.58 21.71 5.00
N ARG A 199 9.59 22.31 4.33
CA ARG A 199 8.69 21.60 3.41
C ARG A 199 9.47 20.94 2.27
N SER A 200 10.42 21.65 1.66
CA SER A 200 11.26 21.09 0.58
C SER A 200 12.06 19.88 1.05
N SER A 201 12.66 19.93 2.25
CA SER A 201 13.39 18.80 2.83
C SER A 201 12.47 17.62 3.13
N ALA A 202 11.28 17.87 3.70
CA ALA A 202 10.29 16.83 3.96
C ALA A 202 9.84 16.12 2.67
N VAL A 203 9.53 16.87 1.61
CA VAL A 203 9.13 16.30 0.31
C VAL A 203 10.23 15.43 -0.30
N LEU A 204 11.49 15.87 -0.22
CA LEU A 204 12.63 15.07 -0.70
C LEU A 204 12.83 13.80 0.13
N SER A 205 12.67 13.89 1.46
CA SER A 205 12.75 12.74 2.36
C SER A 205 11.67 11.70 2.06
N GLU A 206 10.42 12.12 1.91
CA GLU A 206 9.34 11.23 1.52
C GLU A 206 9.55 10.62 0.14
N ARG A 207 10.03 11.41 -0.84
CA ARG A 207 10.35 10.89 -2.17
C ARG A 207 11.42 9.81 -2.11
N LEU A 208 12.48 10.01 -1.31
CA LEU A 208 13.52 9.01 -1.11
C LEU A 208 12.95 7.73 -0.50
N GLN A 209 12.12 7.83 0.55
CA GLN A 209 11.49 6.66 1.18
C GLN A 209 10.61 5.88 0.19
N ARG A 210 9.82 6.57 -0.63
CA ARG A 210 9.00 5.94 -1.68
C ARG A 210 9.87 5.20 -2.70
N LEU A 211 10.93 5.85 -3.21
CA LEU A 211 11.86 5.22 -4.17
C LEU A 211 12.55 4.00 -3.57
N GLN A 212 12.97 4.07 -2.29
CA GLN A 212 13.57 2.95 -1.58
C GLN A 212 12.60 1.77 -1.41
N ARG A 213 11.32 2.03 -1.13
CA ARG A 213 10.29 0.97 -1.08
C ARG A 213 10.09 0.30 -2.42
N VAL A 214 10.03 1.07 -3.51
CA VAL A 214 9.96 0.51 -4.87
C VAL A 214 11.20 -0.35 -5.16
N ALA A 215 12.39 0.11 -4.79
CA ALA A 215 13.63 -0.66 -4.99
C ALA A 215 13.62 -1.99 -4.23
N LEU A 216 13.20 -1.96 -2.97
CA LEU A 216 13.05 -3.15 -2.14
C LEU A 216 12.03 -4.13 -2.74
N TRP A 217 10.90 -3.64 -3.24
CA TRP A 217 9.91 -4.47 -3.92
C TRP A 217 10.46 -5.17 -5.17
N PHE A 218 11.25 -4.45 -5.99
CA PHE A 218 11.93 -5.04 -7.17
C PHE A 218 12.94 -6.12 -6.77
N ASP A 219 13.76 -5.85 -5.76
CA ASP A 219 14.74 -6.82 -5.26
C ASP A 219 14.08 -8.08 -4.70
N GLN A 220 13.00 -7.92 -3.93
CA GLN A 220 12.25 -9.04 -3.37
C GLN A 220 11.56 -9.87 -4.45
N SER A 221 11.03 -9.21 -5.48
CA SER A 221 10.44 -9.88 -6.65
C SER A 221 11.49 -10.70 -7.41
N ALA A 222 12.72 -10.20 -7.51
CA ALA A 222 13.85 -10.91 -8.13
C ALA A 222 14.23 -12.18 -7.37
N GLN A 223 14.28 -12.07 -6.05
CA GLN A 223 14.56 -13.22 -5.18
C GLN A 223 13.45 -14.27 -5.28
N SER A 224 12.17 -13.87 -5.29
CA SER A 224 11.04 -14.78 -5.47
C SER A 224 11.12 -15.53 -6.81
N ALA A 225 11.41 -14.83 -7.91
CA ALA A 225 11.60 -15.46 -9.21
C ALA A 225 12.76 -16.46 -9.23
N SER A 226 13.88 -16.14 -8.55
CA SER A 226 15.02 -17.05 -8.41
C SER A 226 14.66 -18.31 -7.62
N SER A 227 13.99 -18.17 -6.48
CA SER A 227 13.51 -19.31 -5.68
C SER A 227 12.53 -20.19 -6.45
N GLN A 228 11.66 -19.58 -7.26
CA GLN A 228 10.73 -20.31 -8.12
C GLN A 228 11.47 -21.13 -9.19
N ALA A 229 12.51 -20.55 -9.82
CA ALA A 229 13.35 -21.27 -10.78
C ALA A 229 14.13 -22.42 -10.11
N GLN A 230 14.64 -22.19 -8.89
CA GLN A 230 15.33 -23.23 -8.11
C GLN A 230 14.37 -24.38 -7.75
N LEU A 231 13.13 -24.08 -7.35
CA LEU A 231 12.13 -25.09 -7.05
C LEU A 231 11.78 -25.91 -8.30
N ALA A 232 11.62 -25.26 -9.45
CA ALA A 232 11.39 -25.95 -10.72
C ALA A 232 12.56 -26.89 -11.07
N GLN A 233 13.80 -26.43 -10.89
CA GLN A 233 14.99 -27.26 -11.11
C GLN A 233 15.02 -28.47 -10.17
N LEU A 234 14.76 -28.29 -8.87
CA LEU A 234 14.69 -29.39 -7.92
C LEU A 234 13.57 -30.38 -8.26
N ALA A 235 12.42 -29.88 -8.73
CA ALA A 235 11.30 -30.73 -9.17
C ALA A 235 11.69 -31.60 -10.38
N THR A 236 12.47 -31.08 -11.33
CA THR A 236 12.96 -31.90 -12.47
C THR A 236 13.91 -33.02 -12.05
N GLN A 237 14.62 -32.87 -10.93
CA GLN A 237 15.55 -33.88 -10.41
C GLN A 237 14.86 -34.97 -9.58
N MET A 238 13.60 -34.77 -9.16
CA MET A 238 12.86 -35.74 -8.35
C MET A 238 12.59 -37.06 -9.09
N GLN A 239 12.15 -36.97 -10.34
CA GLN A 239 11.78 -38.15 -11.13
C GLN A 239 12.95 -39.13 -11.34
N PRO A 240 14.15 -38.70 -11.82
CA PRO A 240 15.26 -39.63 -11.99
C PRO A 240 15.75 -40.24 -10.67
N MET A 241 15.63 -39.52 -9.54
CA MET A 241 15.95 -40.08 -8.22
C MET A 241 14.96 -41.17 -7.79
N GLN A 242 13.66 -40.98 -8.05
CA GLN A 242 12.64 -42.00 -7.78
C GLN A 242 12.82 -43.23 -8.66
N GLU A 243 13.13 -43.04 -9.94
CA GLU A 243 13.44 -44.13 -10.88
C GLU A 243 14.68 -44.91 -10.43
N SER A 244 15.75 -44.21 -10.01
CA SER A 244 16.96 -44.83 -9.45
C SER A 244 16.68 -45.66 -8.20
N LEU A 245 15.87 -45.15 -7.27
CA LEU A 245 15.48 -45.88 -6.06
C LEU A 245 14.68 -47.14 -6.41
N THR A 246 13.72 -47.01 -7.34
CA THR A 246 12.92 -48.15 -7.82
C THR A 246 13.79 -49.22 -8.47
N ALA A 247 14.80 -48.81 -9.26
CA ALA A 247 15.76 -49.74 -9.85
C ALA A 247 16.59 -50.49 -8.80
N SER A 248 17.05 -49.79 -7.74
CA SER A 248 17.80 -50.42 -6.64
C SER A 248 16.95 -51.40 -5.82
N ILE A 249 15.68 -51.08 -5.58
CA ILE A 249 14.73 -52.00 -4.92
C ILE A 249 14.51 -53.25 -5.78
N ASN A 250 14.35 -53.09 -7.10
CA ASN A 250 14.17 -54.23 -8.01
C ASN A 250 15.43 -55.11 -8.09
N GLU A 251 16.63 -54.51 -8.05
CA GLU A 251 17.91 -55.23 -7.98
C GLU A 251 17.99 -56.07 -6.70
N GLN A 252 17.65 -55.48 -5.54
CA GLN A 252 17.59 -56.19 -4.26
C GLN A 252 16.62 -57.39 -4.32
N LEU A 253 15.41 -57.17 -4.82
CA LEU A 253 14.38 -58.22 -4.94
C LEU A 253 14.86 -59.37 -5.86
N ALA A 254 15.54 -59.04 -6.95
CA ALA A 254 16.09 -60.05 -7.86
C ALA A 254 17.16 -60.92 -7.20
N ILE A 255 18.05 -60.32 -6.38
CA ILE A 255 19.07 -61.04 -5.61
C ILE A 255 18.40 -61.97 -4.58
N GLU A 256 17.40 -61.49 -3.84
CA GLU A 256 16.65 -62.30 -2.86
C GLU A 256 15.97 -63.50 -3.51
N GLN A 257 15.31 -63.29 -4.66
CA GLN A 257 14.68 -64.37 -5.43
C GLN A 257 15.73 -65.37 -5.96
N GLY A 258 16.89 -64.89 -6.42
CA GLY A 258 18.00 -65.73 -6.86
C GLY A 258 18.54 -66.61 -5.73
N MET A 259 18.72 -66.03 -4.54
CA MET A 259 19.16 -66.75 -3.35
C MET A 259 18.13 -67.80 -2.90
N ALA A 260 16.84 -67.48 -2.93
CA ALA A 260 15.77 -68.44 -2.61
C ALA A 260 15.78 -69.65 -3.58
N LYS A 261 15.99 -69.40 -4.88
CA LYS A 261 16.14 -70.48 -5.88
C LYS A 261 17.36 -71.35 -5.63
N LEU A 262 18.51 -70.76 -5.26
CA LEU A 262 19.72 -71.50 -4.90
C LEU A 262 19.50 -72.39 -3.68
N LEU A 263 18.84 -71.88 -2.63
CA LEU A 263 18.53 -72.66 -1.43
C LEU A 263 17.59 -73.84 -1.73
N LEU A 264 16.60 -73.65 -2.60
CA LEU A 264 15.75 -74.75 -3.09
C LEU A 264 16.56 -75.79 -3.86
N ALA A 265 17.45 -75.37 -4.76
CA ALA A 265 18.31 -76.27 -5.52
C ALA A 265 19.25 -77.09 -4.62
N ILE A 266 19.80 -76.50 -3.57
CA ILE A 266 20.60 -77.20 -2.55
C ILE A 266 19.73 -78.26 -1.84
N ALA A 267 18.51 -77.91 -1.44
CA ALA A 267 17.59 -78.84 -0.78
C ALA A 267 17.21 -80.02 -1.70
N GLU A 268 16.94 -79.75 -2.97
CA GLU A 268 16.65 -80.78 -3.99
C GLU A 268 17.85 -81.69 -4.25
N ASN A 269 19.06 -81.13 -4.38
CA ASN A 269 20.28 -81.90 -4.58
C ASN A 269 20.60 -82.79 -3.36
N ASN A 270 20.41 -82.26 -2.15
CA ASN A 270 20.51 -83.04 -0.90
C ASN A 270 19.53 -84.21 -0.88
N LYS A 271 18.27 -83.97 -1.24
CA LYS A 271 17.24 -85.01 -1.33
C LYS A 271 17.58 -86.07 -2.39
N ALA A 272 18.16 -85.67 -3.51
CA ALA A 272 18.64 -86.60 -4.55
C ALA A 272 19.87 -87.40 -4.13
N MET A 273 20.72 -86.86 -3.23
CA MET A 273 21.87 -87.59 -2.68
C MET A 273 21.46 -88.73 -1.74
N GLU A 274 20.34 -88.64 -1.03
CA GLU A 274 19.87 -89.67 -0.10
C GLU A 274 19.81 -91.08 -0.70
N PRO A 275 19.11 -91.33 -1.84
CA PRO A 275 19.06 -92.66 -2.44
C PRO A 275 20.41 -93.11 -3.01
N VAL A 276 21.26 -92.19 -3.48
CA VAL A 276 22.61 -92.50 -4.00
C VAL A 276 23.53 -92.93 -2.85
N SER A 277 23.48 -92.22 -1.72
CA SER A 277 24.18 -92.59 -0.49
C SER A 277 23.67 -93.91 0.08
N GLY A 278 22.36 -94.15 0.05
CA GLY A 278 21.74 -95.42 0.43
C GLY A 278 22.28 -96.59 -0.40
N LYS A 279 22.30 -96.45 -1.73
CA LYS A 279 22.87 -97.46 -2.65
C LYS A 279 24.37 -97.66 -2.43
N TRP A 280 25.13 -96.60 -2.17
CA TRP A 280 26.55 -96.70 -1.86
C TRP A 280 26.78 -97.57 -0.61
N LYS A 281 26.04 -97.30 0.49
CA LYS A 281 26.12 -98.09 1.73
C LYS A 281 25.73 -99.55 1.49
N GLU A 282 24.65 -99.78 0.74
CA GLU A 282 24.21 -101.14 0.40
C GLU A 282 25.29 -101.92 -0.39
N LEU A 283 25.93 -101.27 -1.38
CA LEU A 283 27.00 -101.90 -2.17
C LEU A 283 28.24 -102.20 -1.32
N VAL A 284 28.60 -101.31 -0.39
CA VAL A 284 29.68 -101.54 0.59
C VAL A 284 29.36 -102.76 1.45
N ASP A 285 28.15 -102.83 2.03
CA ASP A 285 27.72 -103.95 2.87
C ASP A 285 27.68 -105.27 2.08
N GLN A 286 27.22 -105.25 0.83
CA GLN A 286 27.21 -106.41 -0.06
C GLN A 286 28.62 -106.88 -0.40
N LYS A 287 29.55 -105.96 -0.69
CA LYS A 287 30.95 -106.28 -0.96
C LYS A 287 31.61 -106.92 0.26
N GLU A 288 31.37 -106.38 1.46
CA GLU A 288 31.91 -106.95 2.70
C GLU A 288 31.39 -108.36 2.96
N LYS A 289 30.07 -108.57 2.81
CA LYS A 289 29.46 -109.92 2.92
C LYS A 289 30.05 -110.90 1.91
N LEU A 290 30.23 -110.50 0.65
CA LEU A 290 30.84 -111.33 -0.40
C LEU A 290 32.31 -111.64 -0.10
N SER A 291 33.07 -110.69 0.44
CA SER A 291 34.48 -110.86 0.86
C SER A 291 34.62 -111.87 2.01
N VAL A 292 33.76 -111.74 3.04
CA VAL A 292 33.68 -112.72 4.14
C VAL A 292 33.30 -114.10 3.60
N THR A 293 32.29 -114.18 2.73
CA THR A 293 31.84 -115.44 2.12
C THR A 293 32.94 -116.08 1.28
N LYS A 294 33.68 -115.29 0.48
CA LYS A 294 34.84 -115.76 -0.29
C LYS A 294 35.90 -116.37 0.62
N THR A 295 36.21 -115.70 1.74
CA THR A 295 37.23 -116.13 2.70
C THR A 295 36.83 -117.45 3.37
N GLN A 296 35.56 -117.58 3.80
CA GLN A 296 35.02 -118.82 4.35
C GLN A 296 35.01 -119.97 3.34
N LEU A 297 34.60 -119.69 2.10
CA LEU A 297 34.55 -120.69 1.03
C LEU A 297 35.97 -121.15 0.62
N ALA A 298 36.95 -120.24 0.59
CA ALA A 298 38.35 -120.57 0.35
C ALA A 298 38.96 -121.45 1.46
N GLN A 299 38.57 -121.25 2.72
CA GLN A 299 38.97 -122.12 3.84
C GLN A 299 38.38 -123.54 3.69
N THR A 300 37.14 -123.66 3.21
CA THR A 300 36.51 -124.97 2.98
C THR A 300 37.09 -125.74 1.79
N LYS A 301 37.74 -125.07 0.82
CA LYS A 301 38.39 -125.70 -0.34
C LYS A 301 39.45 -126.74 0.06
N GLY A 302 40.16 -126.53 1.17
CA GLY A 302 41.18 -127.47 1.68
C GLY A 302 40.62 -128.73 2.35
N LEU A 303 39.30 -128.85 2.50
CA LEU A 303 38.63 -129.91 3.27
C LEU A 303 37.85 -130.91 2.39
N VAL A 304 37.85 -130.76 1.05
CA VAL A 304 37.02 -131.54 0.13
C VAL A 304 37.88 -132.26 -0.93
N ALA A 305 37.52 -133.49 -1.30
CA ALA A 305 38.29 -134.34 -2.22
C ALA A 305 38.20 -133.93 -3.71
N ASP A 306 37.16 -133.19 -4.12
CA ASP A 306 36.99 -132.62 -5.45
C ASP A 306 36.61 -131.13 -5.34
N PRO A 307 37.54 -130.20 -5.62
CA PRO A 307 37.32 -128.77 -5.44
C PRO A 307 36.62 -128.07 -6.62
N THR A 308 36.29 -128.77 -7.71
CA THR A 308 35.81 -128.14 -8.96
C THR A 308 34.56 -127.26 -8.79
N ALA A 309 33.57 -127.70 -8.01
CA ALA A 309 32.37 -126.92 -7.73
C ALA A 309 32.65 -125.68 -6.84
N ILE A 310 33.59 -125.79 -5.91
CA ILE A 310 34.03 -124.69 -5.04
C ILE A 310 34.82 -123.65 -5.86
N ASP A 311 35.64 -124.10 -6.81
CA ASP A 311 36.39 -123.23 -7.72
C ASP A 311 35.47 -122.43 -8.65
N ALA A 312 34.40 -123.05 -9.16
CA ALA A 312 33.38 -122.34 -9.94
C ALA A 312 32.64 -121.28 -9.10
N ALA A 313 32.30 -121.60 -7.85
CA ALA A 313 31.65 -120.67 -6.93
C ALA A 313 32.58 -119.51 -6.51
N LEU A 314 33.86 -119.77 -6.24
CA LEU A 314 34.86 -118.74 -5.97
C LEU A 314 35.04 -117.80 -7.17
N ALA A 315 35.11 -118.34 -8.39
CA ALA A 315 35.19 -117.54 -9.61
C ALA A 315 33.93 -116.66 -9.82
N GLN A 316 32.75 -117.16 -9.47
CA GLN A 316 31.50 -116.40 -9.54
C GLN A 316 31.42 -115.29 -8.46
N ILE A 317 31.92 -115.54 -7.25
CA ILE A 317 32.07 -114.53 -6.20
C ILE A 317 33.08 -113.46 -6.64
N ASP A 318 34.20 -113.85 -7.27
CA ASP A 318 35.18 -112.91 -7.81
C ASP A 318 34.60 -112.01 -8.91
N ALA A 319 33.87 -112.59 -9.86
CA ALA A 319 33.15 -111.81 -10.86
C ALA A 319 32.12 -110.85 -10.23
N SER A 320 31.44 -111.29 -9.16
CA SER A 320 30.47 -110.46 -8.43
C SER A 320 31.14 -109.32 -7.66
N LEU A 321 32.30 -109.57 -7.03
CA LEU A 321 33.10 -108.54 -6.37
C LEU A 321 33.60 -107.49 -7.37
N VAL A 322 34.11 -107.90 -8.53
CA VAL A 322 34.54 -107.00 -9.61
C VAL A 322 33.36 -106.16 -10.12
N ALA A 323 32.19 -106.77 -10.32
CA ALA A 323 30.99 -106.06 -10.75
C ALA A 323 30.49 -105.05 -9.70
N ARG A 324 30.52 -105.42 -8.41
CA ARG A 324 30.17 -104.53 -7.29
C ARG A 324 31.17 -103.39 -7.15
N ASP A 325 32.46 -103.62 -7.37
CA ASP A 325 33.49 -102.57 -7.39
C ASP A 325 33.29 -101.56 -8.52
N ALA A 326 32.95 -102.04 -9.73
CA ALA A 326 32.61 -101.15 -10.84
C ALA A 326 31.36 -100.30 -10.54
N GLN A 327 30.33 -100.90 -9.93
CA GLN A 327 29.13 -100.19 -9.49
C GLN A 327 29.43 -99.17 -8.39
N LEU A 328 30.24 -99.55 -7.40
CA LEU A 328 30.64 -98.69 -6.29
C LEU A 328 31.48 -97.51 -6.78
N GLY A 329 32.41 -97.71 -7.72
CA GLY A 329 33.16 -96.64 -8.37
C GLY A 329 32.28 -95.65 -9.13
N THR A 330 31.21 -96.14 -9.78
CA THR A 330 30.21 -95.29 -10.47
C THR A 330 29.43 -94.44 -9.46
N VAL A 331 28.91 -95.06 -8.40
CA VAL A 331 28.13 -94.38 -7.36
C VAL A 331 28.98 -93.41 -6.55
N ASP A 332 30.22 -93.76 -6.22
CA ASP A 332 31.19 -92.88 -5.55
C ASP A 332 31.50 -91.64 -6.39
N THR A 333 31.66 -91.80 -7.71
CA THR A 333 31.85 -90.69 -8.65
C THR A 333 30.63 -89.78 -8.67
N GLN A 334 29.41 -90.34 -8.73
CA GLN A 334 28.17 -89.56 -8.67
C GLN A 334 28.05 -88.78 -7.35
N LEU A 335 28.34 -89.41 -6.22
CA LEU A 335 28.24 -88.80 -4.89
C LEU A 335 29.25 -87.65 -4.74
N LYS A 336 30.49 -87.82 -5.22
CA LYS A 336 31.50 -86.76 -5.28
C LYS A 336 31.07 -85.60 -6.18
N GLN A 337 30.50 -85.87 -7.35
CA GLN A 337 29.99 -84.83 -8.25
C GLN A 337 28.87 -84.01 -7.58
N MET A 338 27.92 -84.67 -6.90
CA MET A 338 26.85 -84.00 -6.17
C MET A 338 27.36 -83.17 -4.99
N GLN A 339 28.37 -83.65 -4.27
CA GLN A 339 29.04 -82.89 -3.19
C GLN A 339 29.75 -81.65 -3.70
N VAL A 340 30.47 -81.75 -4.83
CA VAL A 340 31.11 -80.60 -5.48
C VAL A 340 30.07 -79.59 -5.95
N ALA A 341 28.97 -80.05 -6.54
CA ALA A 341 27.86 -79.20 -6.95
C ALA A 341 27.25 -78.43 -5.75
N ASN A 342 27.05 -79.11 -4.61
CA ASN A 342 26.59 -78.47 -3.38
C ASN A 342 27.57 -77.42 -2.87
N GLY A 343 28.87 -77.73 -2.78
CA GLY A 343 29.87 -76.77 -2.33
C GLY A 343 29.93 -75.52 -3.21
N GLN A 344 29.73 -75.67 -4.53
CA GLN A 344 29.63 -74.55 -5.44
C GLN A 344 28.34 -73.73 -5.24
N MET A 345 27.19 -74.39 -5.01
CA MET A 345 25.93 -73.70 -4.72
C MET A 345 26.01 -72.93 -3.38
N GLU A 346 26.61 -73.52 -2.34
CA GLU A 346 26.84 -72.86 -1.04
C GLU A 346 27.73 -71.63 -1.18
N LYS A 347 28.79 -71.72 -1.99
CA LYS A 347 29.61 -70.55 -2.33
C LYS A 347 28.79 -69.47 -3.03
N ASN A 348 27.97 -69.84 -4.03
CA ASN A 348 27.10 -68.89 -4.73
C ASN A 348 26.08 -68.23 -3.78
N VAL A 349 25.58 -68.95 -2.76
CA VAL A 349 24.72 -68.38 -1.71
C VAL A 349 25.50 -67.35 -0.88
N GLN A 350 26.75 -67.62 -0.51
CA GLN A 350 27.57 -66.69 0.24
C GLN A 350 27.91 -65.43 -0.58
N ASP A 351 28.20 -65.57 -1.87
CA ASP A 351 28.41 -64.45 -2.79
C ASP A 351 27.12 -63.62 -2.92
N SER A 352 25.96 -64.28 -3.05
CA SER A 352 24.64 -63.61 -3.11
C SER A 352 24.31 -62.85 -1.82
N LYS A 353 24.71 -63.36 -0.64
CA LYS A 353 24.54 -62.64 0.64
C LYS A 353 25.35 -61.34 0.67
N THR A 354 26.57 -61.38 0.14
CA THR A 354 27.43 -60.19 0.07
C THR A 354 26.82 -59.15 -0.88
N GLN A 355 26.37 -59.60 -2.06
CA GLN A 355 25.67 -58.73 -3.03
C GLN A 355 24.39 -58.13 -2.45
N LEU A 356 23.64 -58.89 -1.65
CA LEU A 356 22.43 -58.40 -0.99
C LEU A 356 22.75 -57.29 0.02
N ALA A 357 23.81 -57.45 0.82
CA ALA A 357 24.24 -56.42 1.78
C ALA A 357 24.64 -55.12 1.07
N ASP A 358 25.36 -55.21 -0.05
CA ASP A 358 25.75 -54.06 -0.87
C ASP A 358 24.52 -53.38 -1.51
N ALA A 359 23.58 -54.16 -2.04
CA ALA A 359 22.33 -53.66 -2.62
C ALA A 359 21.44 -52.96 -1.57
N MET A 360 21.36 -53.51 -0.34
CA MET A 360 20.65 -52.87 0.77
C MET A 360 21.29 -51.53 1.15
N SER A 361 22.62 -51.48 1.25
CA SER A 361 23.36 -50.24 1.54
C SER A 361 23.14 -49.17 0.47
N LYS A 362 23.20 -49.55 -0.82
CA LYS A 362 22.91 -48.68 -1.96
C LYS A 362 21.48 -48.13 -1.92
N THR A 363 20.50 -48.99 -1.65
CA THR A 363 19.08 -48.61 -1.53
C THR A 363 18.88 -47.62 -0.38
N GLN A 364 19.50 -47.88 0.79
CA GLN A 364 19.45 -46.98 1.93
C GLN A 364 20.06 -45.61 1.63
N ALA A 365 21.22 -45.57 0.95
CA ALA A 365 21.86 -44.33 0.54
C ALA A 365 20.97 -43.51 -0.42
N GLN A 366 20.35 -44.16 -1.40
CA GLN A 366 19.42 -43.51 -2.33
C GLN A 366 18.15 -43.00 -1.64
N GLN A 367 17.62 -43.76 -0.66
CA GLN A 367 16.48 -43.33 0.14
C GLN A 367 16.82 -42.07 0.95
N MET A 368 17.99 -42.03 1.58
CA MET A 368 18.45 -40.85 2.32
C MET A 368 18.66 -39.64 1.41
N ALA A 369 19.22 -39.83 0.21
CA ALA A 369 19.36 -38.77 -0.77
C ALA A 369 18.01 -38.20 -1.21
N LEU A 370 17.01 -39.06 -1.43
CA LEU A 370 15.66 -38.63 -1.79
C LEU A 370 14.99 -37.82 -0.67
N GLU A 371 15.12 -38.24 0.58
CA GLU A 371 14.59 -37.49 1.72
C GLU A 371 15.29 -36.14 1.92
N GLN A 372 16.61 -36.07 1.73
CA GLN A 372 17.35 -34.80 1.73
C GLN A 372 16.87 -33.86 0.61
N HIS A 373 16.64 -34.41 -0.60
CA HIS A 373 16.14 -33.62 -1.73
C HIS A 373 14.73 -33.09 -1.48
N LYS A 374 13.83 -33.91 -0.92
CA LYS A 374 12.49 -33.46 -0.48
C LYS A 374 12.58 -32.36 0.58
N ALA A 375 13.46 -32.52 1.56
CA ALA A 375 13.67 -31.50 2.60
C ALA A 375 14.19 -30.17 1.99
N MET A 376 15.07 -30.24 1.00
CA MET A 376 15.54 -29.06 0.25
C MET A 376 14.39 -28.40 -0.51
N MET A 377 13.55 -29.16 -1.21
CA MET A 377 12.36 -28.61 -1.88
C MET A 377 11.41 -27.93 -0.89
N LEU A 378 11.13 -28.55 0.26
CA LEU A 378 10.27 -27.95 1.27
C LEU A 378 10.87 -26.65 1.84
N GLY A 379 12.19 -26.62 2.03
CA GLY A 379 12.91 -25.41 2.45
C GLY A 379 12.79 -24.27 1.44
N VAL A 380 13.00 -24.55 0.15
CA VAL A 380 12.83 -23.55 -0.93
C VAL A 380 11.37 -23.13 -1.06
N GLN A 381 10.41 -24.04 -0.92
CA GLN A 381 8.98 -23.74 -0.96
C GLN A 381 8.58 -22.76 0.16
N ASN A 382 8.96 -23.06 1.41
CA ASN A 382 8.67 -22.18 2.55
C ASN A 382 9.30 -20.79 2.37
N GLN A 383 10.52 -20.74 1.81
CA GLN A 383 11.18 -19.49 1.48
C GLN A 383 10.42 -18.73 0.39
N LEU A 384 9.99 -19.40 -0.68
CA LEU A 384 9.20 -18.80 -1.76
C LEU A 384 7.88 -18.24 -1.24
N ASP A 385 7.17 -18.96 -0.36
CA ASP A 385 5.91 -18.52 0.22
C ASP A 385 6.11 -17.24 1.06
N LYS A 386 7.13 -17.23 1.92
CA LYS A 386 7.52 -16.04 2.68
C LYS A 386 7.88 -14.85 1.78
N GLN A 387 8.69 -15.08 0.75
CA GLN A 387 9.11 -14.03 -0.18
C GLN A 387 7.92 -13.50 -0.99
N THR A 388 6.96 -14.36 -1.36
CA THR A 388 5.75 -14.00 -2.09
C THR A 388 4.84 -13.12 -1.24
N GLN A 389 4.65 -13.48 0.04
CA GLN A 389 3.90 -12.64 0.98
C GLN A 389 4.56 -11.27 1.15
N GLN A 390 5.87 -11.23 1.37
CA GLN A 390 6.62 -9.97 1.48
C GLN A 390 6.52 -9.11 0.21
N CYS A 391 6.56 -9.73 -0.98
CA CYS A 391 6.33 -9.03 -2.23
C CYS A 391 4.92 -8.42 -2.31
N ALA A 392 3.90 -9.16 -1.85
CA ALA A 392 2.52 -8.70 -1.86
C ALA A 392 2.32 -7.51 -0.92
N ASP A 393 2.86 -7.58 0.29
CA ASP A 393 2.79 -6.50 1.29
C ASP A 393 3.52 -5.25 0.77
N LEU A 394 4.75 -5.39 0.27
CA LEU A 394 5.51 -4.28 -0.32
C LEU A 394 4.80 -3.67 -1.52
N ARG A 395 4.15 -4.49 -2.36
CA ARG A 395 3.35 -4.00 -3.49
C ARG A 395 2.19 -3.14 -3.00
N GLN A 396 1.50 -3.55 -1.95
CA GLN A 396 0.41 -2.74 -1.38
C GLN A 396 0.92 -1.40 -0.85
N ASP A 397 2.06 -1.38 -0.19
CA ASP A 397 2.66 -0.13 0.28
C ASP A 397 3.10 0.78 -0.87
N VAL A 398 3.69 0.22 -1.94
CA VAL A 398 4.03 0.97 -3.16
C VAL A 398 2.78 1.55 -3.82
N LEU A 399 1.70 0.77 -3.91
CA LEU A 399 0.42 1.26 -4.46
C LEU A 399 -0.16 2.38 -3.62
N ARG A 400 -0.15 2.23 -2.29
CA ARG A 400 -0.60 3.27 -1.35
C ARG A 400 0.23 4.54 -1.49
N ASP A 401 1.55 4.41 -1.64
CA ASP A 401 2.45 5.54 -1.89
C ASP A 401 2.09 6.24 -3.21
N CYS A 402 1.89 5.49 -4.29
CA CYS A 402 1.49 6.03 -5.58
C CYS A 402 0.13 6.75 -5.52
N GLN A 403 -0.82 6.23 -4.75
CA GLN A 403 -2.11 6.88 -4.51
C GLN A 403 -1.96 8.17 -3.69
N SER A 404 -1.10 8.18 -2.66
CA SER A 404 -0.88 9.35 -1.81
C SER A 404 -0.35 10.58 -2.57
N VAL A 405 0.35 10.33 -3.68
CA VAL A 405 0.89 11.38 -4.56
C VAL A 405 0.07 11.56 -5.85
N PHE A 406 -1.11 10.95 -5.94
CA PHE A 406 -1.99 10.98 -7.10
C PHE A 406 -1.34 10.49 -8.41
N SER A 407 -0.31 9.64 -8.31
CA SER A 407 0.30 8.99 -9.49
C SER A 407 -0.59 7.88 -10.05
N ILE A 408 -1.41 7.27 -9.21
CA ILE A 408 -2.40 6.24 -9.58
C ILE A 408 -3.70 6.58 -8.85
N ALA A 409 -4.85 6.42 -9.49
CA ALA A 409 -6.13 6.56 -8.83
C ALA A 409 -6.34 5.41 -7.82
N PRO A 410 -7.01 5.65 -6.68
CA PRO A 410 -7.42 4.56 -5.82
C PRO A 410 -8.55 3.77 -6.49
N GLU A 411 -8.46 2.44 -6.46
CA GLU A 411 -9.57 1.57 -6.87
C GLU A 411 -10.79 1.96 -6.05
N ARG A 412 -11.82 2.47 -6.73
CA ARG A 412 -13.05 2.93 -6.09
C ARG A 412 -14.23 2.20 -6.71
N ALA A 413 -15.19 1.82 -5.88
CA ALA A 413 -16.47 1.37 -6.37
C ALA A 413 -17.14 2.47 -7.22
N LEU A 414 -17.67 2.07 -8.37
CA LEU A 414 -18.55 2.91 -9.16
C LEU A 414 -19.75 3.30 -8.29
N SER A 415 -20.17 4.56 -8.35
CA SER A 415 -21.48 4.93 -7.81
C SER A 415 -22.58 4.10 -8.48
N PRO A 416 -23.72 3.88 -7.80
CA PRO A 416 -24.86 3.13 -8.36
C PRO A 416 -25.24 3.56 -9.78
N GLU A 417 -25.27 4.86 -10.03
CA GLU A 417 -25.59 5.44 -11.33
C GLU A 417 -24.48 5.16 -12.35
N GLN A 418 -23.21 5.33 -11.95
CA GLN A 418 -22.09 5.00 -12.82
C GLN A 418 -22.08 3.51 -13.18
N PHE A 419 -22.38 2.62 -12.23
CA PHE A 419 -22.48 1.19 -12.48
C PHE A 419 -23.59 0.87 -13.49
N GLY A 420 -24.79 1.43 -13.30
CA GLY A 420 -25.89 1.29 -14.25
C GLY A 420 -25.54 1.80 -15.65
N TRP A 421 -24.97 2.99 -15.76
CA TRP A 421 -24.54 3.56 -17.04
C TRP A 421 -23.43 2.74 -17.71
N SER A 422 -22.48 2.20 -16.93
CA SER A 422 -21.42 1.33 -17.44
C SER A 422 -21.98 0.04 -18.00
N ILE A 423 -22.96 -0.60 -17.35
CA ILE A 423 -23.64 -1.78 -17.91
C ILE A 423 -24.32 -1.44 -19.24
N LEU A 424 -25.10 -0.34 -19.28
CA LEU A 424 -25.83 0.06 -20.49
C LEU A 424 -24.89 0.43 -21.65
N ALA A 425 -23.73 0.99 -21.35
CA ALA A 425 -22.69 1.29 -22.33
C ALA A 425 -22.00 0.00 -22.83
N ALA A 426 -21.56 -0.87 -21.91
CA ALA A 426 -20.86 -2.11 -22.22
C ALA A 426 -21.73 -3.08 -23.06
N THR A 427 -23.03 -3.12 -22.78
CA THR A 427 -24.01 -3.92 -23.52
C THR A 427 -24.54 -3.24 -24.80
N SER A 428 -24.06 -2.02 -25.10
CA SER A 428 -24.50 -1.19 -26.23
C SER A 428 -25.99 -0.77 -26.20
N ILE A 429 -26.71 -1.01 -25.10
CA ILE A 429 -28.10 -0.56 -24.95
C ILE A 429 -28.18 0.96 -25.06
N HIS A 430 -27.26 1.69 -24.43
CA HIS A 430 -27.23 3.15 -24.52
C HIS A 430 -27.02 3.62 -25.97
N ALA A 431 -26.10 2.99 -26.71
CA ALA A 431 -25.85 3.32 -28.12
C ALA A 431 -27.07 3.01 -29.02
N ASN A 432 -27.78 1.90 -28.76
CA ASN A 432 -28.98 1.52 -29.49
C ASN A 432 -30.11 2.56 -29.29
N TYR A 433 -30.31 3.05 -28.07
CA TYR A 433 -31.28 4.12 -27.81
C TYR A 433 -30.89 5.41 -28.53
N ILE A 434 -29.62 5.82 -28.50
CA ILE A 434 -29.14 7.00 -29.24
C ILE A 434 -29.41 6.85 -30.75
N ALA A 435 -29.13 5.68 -31.32
CA ALA A 435 -29.36 5.40 -32.74
C ALA A 435 -30.85 5.45 -33.10
N ASN A 436 -31.72 4.91 -32.25
CA ASN A 436 -33.17 4.96 -32.43
C ASN A 436 -33.71 6.38 -32.34
N GLU A 437 -33.31 7.18 -31.34
CA GLU A 437 -33.70 8.58 -31.24
C GLU A 437 -33.25 9.38 -32.47
N LYS A 438 -32.01 9.15 -32.91
CA LYS A 438 -31.50 9.79 -34.13
C LYS A 438 -32.33 9.40 -35.36
N ALA A 439 -32.64 8.12 -35.53
CA ALA A 439 -33.45 7.65 -36.65
C ALA A 439 -34.87 8.23 -36.62
N GLU A 440 -35.49 8.34 -35.45
CA GLU A 440 -36.80 9.00 -35.29
C GLU A 440 -36.74 10.50 -35.57
N MET A 441 -35.67 11.18 -35.13
CA MET A 441 -35.44 12.59 -35.47
C MET A 441 -35.23 12.80 -36.97
N ASP A 442 -34.50 11.90 -37.64
CA ASP A 442 -34.25 11.98 -39.07
C ASP A 442 -35.53 11.70 -39.89
N LYS A 443 -36.45 10.86 -39.38
CA LYS A 443 -37.80 10.69 -39.97
C LYS A 443 -38.70 11.90 -39.75
N ASN A 444 -38.75 12.43 -38.54
CA ASN A 444 -39.69 13.50 -38.15
C ASN A 444 -39.22 14.89 -38.58
N SER A 445 -37.93 15.07 -38.83
CA SER A 445 -37.33 16.35 -39.22
C SER A 445 -36.08 16.08 -40.06
N PRO A 446 -36.19 15.66 -41.33
CA PRO A 446 -35.02 15.43 -42.18
C PRO A 446 -34.20 16.72 -42.39
N VAL A 447 -32.87 16.59 -42.51
CA VAL A 447 -32.03 17.74 -42.89
C VAL A 447 -32.23 18.02 -44.38
N GLY A 448 -32.43 19.29 -44.75
CA GLY A 448 -32.55 19.69 -46.16
C GLY A 448 -31.29 19.36 -46.96
N SER A 449 -31.45 18.97 -48.23
CA SER A 449 -30.33 18.57 -49.12
C SER A 449 -29.38 19.71 -49.50
N ASP A 450 -29.80 20.97 -49.30
CA ASP A 450 -29.13 22.15 -49.85
C ASP A 450 -28.28 22.90 -48.78
N VAL A 451 -28.00 22.25 -47.65
CA VAL A 451 -27.24 22.86 -46.54
C VAL A 451 -25.74 22.78 -46.82
N PRO A 452 -24.98 23.90 -46.71
CA PRO A 452 -23.52 23.89 -46.86
C PRO A 452 -22.84 22.89 -45.90
N PRO A 453 -21.73 22.23 -46.29
CA PRO A 453 -21.10 21.16 -45.51
C PRO A 453 -20.76 21.53 -44.06
N GLU A 454 -20.31 22.76 -43.82
CA GLU A 454 -19.97 23.25 -42.48
C GLU A 454 -21.20 23.39 -41.58
N GLN A 455 -22.31 23.91 -42.12
CA GLN A 455 -23.58 24.03 -41.40
C GLN A 455 -24.23 22.66 -41.18
N LEU A 456 -24.08 21.74 -42.13
CA LEU A 456 -24.54 20.36 -42.01
C LEU A 456 -23.84 19.66 -40.83
N ALA A 457 -22.52 19.83 -40.68
CA ALA A 457 -21.77 19.25 -39.56
C ALA A 457 -22.23 19.80 -38.20
N ILE A 458 -22.48 21.11 -38.10
CA ILE A 458 -23.01 21.74 -36.87
C ILE A 458 -24.39 21.19 -36.53
N GLN A 459 -25.29 21.08 -37.52
CA GLN A 459 -26.64 20.55 -37.32
C GLN A 459 -26.62 19.07 -36.92
N GLN A 460 -25.78 18.25 -37.55
CA GLN A 460 -25.62 16.84 -37.20
C GLN A 460 -25.09 16.67 -35.76
N ARG A 461 -24.15 17.51 -35.33
CA ARG A 461 -23.65 17.50 -33.94
C ARG A 461 -24.74 17.90 -32.95
N ALA A 462 -25.51 18.95 -33.25
CA ALA A 462 -26.62 19.38 -32.40
C ALA A 462 -27.69 18.29 -32.25
N ARG A 463 -28.03 17.60 -33.35
CA ARG A 463 -28.95 16.46 -33.34
C ARG A 463 -28.42 15.29 -32.54
N LEU A 464 -27.14 14.96 -32.66
CA LEU A 464 -26.53 13.90 -31.85
C LEU A 464 -26.63 14.20 -30.34
N LEU A 465 -26.41 15.44 -29.93
CA LEU A 465 -26.56 15.86 -28.53
C LEU A 465 -28.02 15.79 -28.05
N GLN A 466 -28.99 16.12 -28.91
CA GLN A 466 -30.41 15.98 -28.61
C GLN A 466 -30.82 14.51 -28.48
N ALA A 467 -30.40 13.66 -29.42
CA ALA A 467 -30.63 12.21 -29.37
C ALA A 467 -30.01 11.59 -28.11
N LEU A 468 -28.81 12.03 -27.71
CA LEU A 468 -28.15 11.58 -26.47
C LEU A 468 -28.97 11.96 -25.23
N ARG A 469 -29.48 13.18 -25.14
CA ARG A 469 -30.34 13.61 -24.02
C ARG A 469 -31.63 12.80 -23.98
N ALA A 470 -32.33 12.67 -25.09
CA ALA A 470 -33.58 11.90 -25.17
C ALA A 470 -33.37 10.42 -24.83
N ALA A 471 -32.27 9.81 -25.28
CA ALA A 471 -31.89 8.45 -24.90
C ALA A 471 -31.63 8.33 -23.39
N ARG A 472 -30.94 9.31 -22.81
CA ARG A 472 -30.66 9.36 -21.36
C ARG A 472 -31.95 9.46 -20.55
N ASP A 473 -32.88 10.33 -20.96
CA ASP A 473 -34.17 10.52 -20.30
C ASP A 473 -35.01 9.22 -20.34
N LYS A 474 -35.00 8.50 -21.47
CA LYS A 474 -35.71 7.20 -21.60
C LYS A 474 -35.09 6.09 -20.75
N LEU A 475 -33.77 6.12 -20.55
CA LEU A 475 -33.05 5.12 -19.76
C LEU A 475 -32.98 5.48 -18.27
N GLN A 476 -33.48 6.65 -17.85
CA GLN A 476 -33.39 7.09 -16.46
C GLN A 476 -34.06 6.11 -15.49
N GLY A 477 -35.22 5.54 -15.84
CA GLY A 477 -35.89 4.55 -14.98
C GLY A 477 -35.07 3.28 -14.74
N ASN A 478 -34.22 2.88 -15.71
CA ASN A 478 -33.28 1.79 -15.51
C ASN A 478 -32.21 2.17 -14.49
N ILE A 479 -31.70 3.40 -14.55
CA ILE A 479 -30.67 3.91 -13.63
C ILE A 479 -31.23 4.10 -12.22
N ASP A 480 -32.46 4.55 -12.07
CA ASP A 480 -33.12 4.68 -10.76
C ASP A 480 -33.21 3.33 -10.05
N THR A 481 -33.37 2.24 -10.81
CA THR A 481 -33.34 0.86 -10.26
C THR A 481 -31.96 0.53 -9.68
N PHE A 482 -30.87 0.89 -10.38
CA PHE A 482 -29.52 0.72 -9.84
C PHE A 482 -29.28 1.63 -8.63
N SER A 483 -29.70 2.89 -8.69
CA SER A 483 -29.59 3.82 -7.57
C SER A 483 -30.23 3.25 -6.31
N ASN A 484 -31.49 2.79 -6.39
CA ASN A 484 -32.22 2.25 -5.25
C ASN A 484 -31.64 0.94 -4.68
N LEU A 485 -31.07 0.07 -5.52
CA LEU A 485 -30.54 -1.24 -5.09
C LEU A 485 -29.08 -1.19 -4.59
N TYR A 486 -28.29 -0.26 -5.13
CA TYR A 486 -26.86 -0.17 -4.88
C TYR A 486 -26.46 1.05 -4.03
N SER A 487 -27.38 1.99 -3.75
CA SER A 487 -27.12 3.06 -2.78
C SER A 487 -27.00 2.51 -1.36
N SER A 488 -26.09 3.07 -0.57
CA SER A 488 -26.01 2.79 0.85
C SER A 488 -27.32 3.15 1.55
N GLY A 489 -27.74 2.33 2.52
CA GLY A 489 -28.96 2.60 3.29
C GLY A 489 -28.88 3.93 4.04
N VAL A 490 -30.03 4.51 4.39
CA VAL A 490 -30.11 5.77 5.14
C VAL A 490 -29.22 5.69 6.41
N GLY A 491 -28.21 6.56 6.49
CA GLY A 491 -27.27 6.62 7.62
C GLY A 491 -25.91 5.93 7.40
N GLN A 492 -25.66 5.32 6.23
CA GLN A 492 -24.36 4.74 5.87
C GLN A 492 -23.60 5.64 4.87
N THR A 493 -22.29 5.80 5.08
CA THR A 493 -21.41 6.54 4.17
C THR A 493 -21.35 5.87 2.80
N SER A 494 -21.55 6.65 1.73
CA SER A 494 -21.62 6.20 0.34
C SER A 494 -20.32 5.64 -0.25
N ASP A 495 -19.26 5.55 0.56
CA ASP A 495 -17.90 5.23 0.10
C ASP A 495 -17.49 3.78 0.34
N ASP A 496 -18.26 3.00 1.11
CA ASP A 496 -17.97 1.58 1.36
C ASP A 496 -18.66 0.67 0.34
N PHE A 497 -17.89 -0.23 -0.26
CA PHE A 497 -18.41 -1.30 -1.12
C PHE A 497 -19.15 -2.33 -0.27
N PHE A 498 -20.39 -2.65 -0.66
CA PHE A 498 -21.14 -3.78 -0.09
C PHE A 498 -21.84 -4.57 -1.20
N ALA A 499 -21.93 -5.89 -1.01
CA ALA A 499 -22.67 -6.79 -1.87
C ALA A 499 -23.82 -7.40 -1.07
N SER A 500 -25.07 -7.10 -1.44
CA SER A 500 -26.25 -7.66 -0.78
C SER A 500 -26.85 -8.84 -1.57
N PRO A 501 -27.58 -9.76 -0.92
CA PRO A 501 -28.35 -10.79 -1.61
C PRO A 501 -29.33 -10.21 -2.63
N ASP A 502 -29.97 -9.08 -2.35
CA ASP A 502 -30.93 -8.43 -3.25
C ASP A 502 -30.26 -7.93 -4.54
N GLN A 503 -29.05 -7.38 -4.44
CA GLN A 503 -28.25 -6.98 -5.60
C GLN A 503 -27.85 -8.19 -6.46
N ALA A 504 -27.48 -9.30 -5.82
CA ALA A 504 -27.14 -10.53 -6.53
C ALA A 504 -28.39 -11.10 -7.23
N LEU A 505 -29.53 -11.08 -6.55
CA LEU A 505 -30.82 -11.54 -7.07
C LEU A 505 -31.30 -10.70 -8.25
N PHE A 506 -31.11 -9.38 -8.22
CA PHE A 506 -31.46 -8.51 -9.35
C PHE A 506 -30.65 -8.85 -10.61
N VAL A 507 -29.34 -9.05 -10.48
CA VAL A 507 -28.48 -9.37 -11.63
C VAL A 507 -28.68 -10.81 -12.11
N ALA A 508 -28.95 -11.75 -11.21
CA ALA A 508 -29.15 -13.16 -11.54
C ALA A 508 -30.56 -13.48 -12.05
N ASN A 509 -31.60 -12.91 -11.45
CA ASN A 509 -32.99 -13.30 -11.69
C ASN A 509 -33.86 -12.17 -12.26
N GLY A 510 -33.42 -10.91 -12.20
CA GLY A 510 -34.18 -9.76 -12.71
C GLY A 510 -34.29 -9.70 -14.24
N GLY A 511 -33.59 -10.57 -14.96
CA GLY A 511 -33.68 -10.77 -16.42
C GLY A 511 -33.15 -9.63 -17.29
N SER A 512 -33.08 -8.41 -16.76
CA SER A 512 -32.70 -7.21 -17.53
C SER A 512 -31.23 -7.22 -17.92
N VAL A 513 -30.31 -7.35 -16.95
CA VAL A 513 -28.87 -7.37 -17.21
C VAL A 513 -28.47 -8.58 -18.08
N TYR A 514 -29.05 -9.74 -17.77
CA TYR A 514 -28.89 -10.94 -18.60
C TYR A 514 -29.38 -10.70 -20.03
N GLY A 515 -30.58 -10.14 -20.21
CA GLY A 515 -31.14 -9.82 -21.53
C GLY A 515 -30.30 -8.80 -22.31
N TRP A 516 -29.71 -7.81 -21.65
CA TRP A 516 -28.83 -6.83 -22.29
C TRP A 516 -27.49 -7.43 -22.75
N ALA A 517 -27.00 -8.44 -22.05
CA ALA A 517 -25.81 -9.20 -22.45
C ALA A 517 -26.04 -10.12 -23.65
N ALA A 518 -27.30 -10.34 -24.06
CA ALA A 518 -27.62 -11.22 -25.18
C ALA A 518 -27.03 -10.67 -26.50
N PRO A 519 -26.56 -11.53 -27.42
CA PRO A 519 -26.02 -11.10 -28.71
C PRO A 519 -27.05 -10.30 -29.51
N SER A 520 -26.76 -9.04 -29.82
CA SER A 520 -27.65 -8.19 -30.60
C SER A 520 -26.90 -7.10 -31.36
N GLY A 521 -27.29 -6.87 -32.62
CA GLY A 521 -26.72 -5.81 -33.46
C GLY A 521 -25.19 -5.82 -33.48
N SER A 522 -24.56 -4.75 -33.00
CA SER A 522 -23.10 -4.61 -32.93
C SER A 522 -22.55 -4.71 -31.49
N ASN A 523 -23.29 -5.28 -30.55
CA ASN A 523 -22.83 -5.36 -29.15
C ASN A 523 -21.66 -6.35 -28.97
N LEU A 524 -20.96 -6.23 -27.83
CA LEU A 524 -19.73 -6.98 -27.56
C LEU A 524 -19.92 -8.49 -27.67
N SER A 525 -21.05 -9.02 -27.17
CA SER A 525 -21.37 -10.45 -27.25
C SER A 525 -21.44 -10.93 -28.70
N ASN A 526 -22.08 -10.17 -29.60
CA ASN A 526 -22.12 -10.52 -31.02
C ASN A 526 -20.73 -10.42 -31.68
N GLN A 527 -19.91 -9.42 -31.33
CA GLN A 527 -18.54 -9.31 -31.84
C GLN A 527 -17.65 -10.46 -31.37
N ALA A 528 -17.78 -10.89 -30.12
CA ALA A 528 -17.06 -12.04 -29.58
C ALA A 528 -17.46 -13.34 -30.27
N ILE A 529 -18.75 -13.52 -30.61
CA ILE A 529 -19.22 -14.67 -31.39
C ILE A 529 -18.62 -14.69 -32.80
N GLN A 530 -18.54 -13.52 -33.45
CA GLN A 530 -17.96 -13.38 -34.79
C GLN A 530 -16.43 -13.53 -34.81
N THR A 531 -15.77 -13.47 -33.65
CA THR A 531 -14.33 -13.69 -33.53
C THR A 531 -14.05 -15.19 -33.54
N ALA A 532 -13.47 -15.69 -34.64
CA ALA A 532 -13.23 -17.12 -34.85
C ALA A 532 -12.23 -17.71 -33.83
N ASP A 533 -11.23 -16.94 -33.44
CA ASP A 533 -10.24 -17.35 -32.44
C ASP A 533 -10.80 -17.20 -31.01
N SER A 534 -10.81 -18.28 -30.23
CA SER A 534 -11.27 -18.29 -28.83
C SER A 534 -10.37 -17.46 -27.91
N GLN A 535 -9.06 -17.36 -28.18
CA GLN A 535 -8.19 -16.45 -27.42
C GLN A 535 -8.53 -15.00 -27.74
N GLY A 536 -8.66 -14.65 -29.02
CA GLY A 536 -9.10 -13.33 -29.48
C GLY A 536 -10.47 -12.93 -28.91
N ALA A 537 -11.44 -13.85 -28.88
CA ALA A 537 -12.76 -13.60 -28.29
C ALA A 537 -12.67 -13.34 -26.78
N THR A 538 -11.85 -14.12 -26.06
CA THR A 538 -11.58 -13.91 -24.63
C THR A 538 -10.96 -12.54 -24.38
N GLN A 539 -9.94 -12.17 -25.16
CA GLN A 539 -9.28 -10.88 -25.04
C GLN A 539 -10.23 -9.72 -25.31
N LEU A 540 -11.08 -9.87 -26.33
CA LEU A 540 -12.09 -8.87 -26.69
C LEU A 540 -13.09 -8.65 -25.55
N MET A 541 -13.61 -9.71 -24.94
CA MET A 541 -14.56 -9.61 -23.82
C MET A 541 -13.92 -8.95 -22.60
N ILE A 542 -12.74 -9.41 -22.16
CA ILE A 542 -12.08 -8.86 -20.97
C ILE A 542 -11.67 -7.40 -21.20
N LYS A 543 -11.11 -7.07 -22.36
CA LYS A 543 -10.74 -5.69 -22.68
C LYS A 543 -11.97 -4.79 -22.81
N GLY A 544 -13.05 -5.28 -23.42
CA GLY A 544 -14.28 -4.53 -23.64
C GLY A 544 -15.06 -4.26 -22.36
N LEU A 545 -15.04 -5.18 -21.39
CA LEU A 545 -15.81 -5.08 -20.15
C LEU A 545 -14.99 -4.55 -18.97
N LEU A 546 -13.73 -4.97 -18.83
CA LEU A 546 -12.89 -4.68 -17.65
C LEU A 546 -11.75 -3.71 -17.96
N ALA A 547 -11.65 -3.21 -19.20
CA ALA A 547 -10.62 -2.26 -19.63
C ALA A 547 -9.17 -2.70 -19.38
N ARG A 548 -8.91 -4.01 -19.25
CA ARG A 548 -7.58 -4.60 -19.06
C ARG A 548 -7.33 -5.77 -20.00
N GLN A 549 -6.09 -6.27 -20.02
CA GLN A 549 -5.76 -7.51 -20.71
C GLN A 549 -6.19 -8.72 -19.86
N ALA A 550 -6.60 -9.81 -20.51
CA ALA A 550 -6.82 -11.09 -19.83
C ALA A 550 -5.49 -11.63 -19.28
N ASN A 551 -5.52 -12.21 -18.09
CA ASN A 551 -4.36 -12.89 -17.51
C ASN A 551 -4.23 -14.33 -18.05
N GLU A 552 -3.10 -14.99 -17.81
CA GLU A 552 -2.83 -16.35 -18.33
C GLU A 552 -3.88 -17.38 -17.91
N LYS A 553 -4.41 -17.29 -16.68
CA LYS A 553 -5.41 -18.24 -16.17
C LYS A 553 -6.78 -18.02 -16.83
N GLU A 554 -7.18 -16.77 -17.01
CA GLU A 554 -8.41 -16.40 -17.71
C GLU A 554 -8.37 -16.83 -19.17
N LEU A 555 -7.24 -16.56 -19.85
CA LEU A 555 -7.01 -16.98 -21.23
C LEU A 555 -7.13 -18.49 -21.37
N GLN A 556 -6.51 -19.25 -20.47
CA GLN A 556 -6.58 -20.70 -20.49
C GLN A 556 -8.01 -21.20 -20.27
N TRP A 557 -8.65 -20.78 -19.17
CA TRP A 557 -9.95 -21.30 -18.76
C TRP A 557 -11.09 -20.92 -19.72
N MET A 558 -11.17 -19.65 -20.13
CA MET A 558 -12.23 -19.21 -21.04
C MET A 558 -12.05 -19.80 -22.44
N THR A 559 -10.81 -19.96 -22.91
CA THR A 559 -10.54 -20.62 -24.20
C THR A 559 -10.94 -22.09 -24.15
N GLU A 560 -10.63 -22.80 -23.08
CA GLU A 560 -11.06 -24.19 -22.87
C GLU A 560 -12.59 -24.30 -22.88
N LEU A 561 -13.28 -23.40 -22.16
CA LEU A 561 -14.74 -23.38 -22.10
C LEU A 561 -15.38 -23.13 -23.47
N LEU A 562 -14.87 -22.15 -24.23
CA LEU A 562 -15.36 -21.83 -25.58
C LEU A 562 -15.13 -22.95 -26.60
N ASN A 563 -14.12 -23.80 -26.36
CA ASN A 563 -13.77 -24.91 -27.26
C ASN A 563 -14.46 -26.24 -26.87
N THR A 564 -14.99 -26.35 -25.64
CA THR A 564 -15.60 -27.59 -25.14
C THR A 564 -16.86 -27.98 -25.90
N THR A 565 -17.67 -27.02 -26.36
CA THR A 565 -18.88 -27.27 -27.14
C THR A 565 -19.10 -26.16 -28.19
N PRO A 566 -18.58 -26.33 -29.42
CA PRO A 566 -18.62 -25.28 -30.44
C PRO A 566 -20.04 -24.80 -30.79
N GLU A 567 -21.03 -25.69 -30.78
CA GLU A 567 -22.44 -25.35 -31.07
C GLU A 567 -23.08 -24.48 -29.96
N ALA A 568 -22.57 -24.59 -28.73
CA ALA A 568 -23.03 -23.79 -27.60
C ALA A 568 -22.26 -22.47 -27.46
N ARG A 569 -21.28 -22.18 -28.34
CA ARG A 569 -20.43 -20.98 -28.27
C ARG A 569 -21.23 -19.68 -28.06
N PRO A 570 -22.34 -19.41 -28.79
CA PRO A 570 -23.12 -18.20 -28.54
C PRO A 570 -23.70 -18.11 -27.13
N ALA A 571 -24.21 -19.22 -26.60
CA ALA A 571 -24.75 -19.28 -25.24
C ALA A 571 -23.64 -19.11 -24.20
N VAL A 572 -22.49 -19.76 -24.39
CA VAL A 572 -21.33 -19.62 -23.49
C VAL A 572 -20.82 -18.17 -23.46
N ILE A 573 -20.74 -17.50 -24.62
CA ILE A 573 -20.32 -16.09 -24.67
C ILE A 573 -21.32 -15.19 -23.95
N HIS A 574 -22.63 -15.43 -24.13
CA HIS A 574 -23.67 -14.68 -23.43
C HIS A 574 -23.53 -14.84 -21.90
N GLU A 575 -23.37 -16.06 -21.42
CA GLU A 575 -23.14 -16.36 -20.00
C GLU A 575 -21.85 -15.72 -19.47
N LEU A 576 -20.76 -15.75 -20.24
CA LEU A 576 -19.48 -15.14 -19.83
C LEU A 576 -19.59 -13.61 -19.73
N VAL A 577 -20.21 -12.97 -20.71
CA VAL A 577 -20.43 -11.50 -20.68
C VAL A 577 -21.30 -11.13 -19.49
N TRP A 578 -22.41 -11.83 -19.26
CA TRP A 578 -23.27 -11.61 -18.10
C TRP A 578 -22.51 -11.85 -16.79
N GLY A 579 -21.75 -12.94 -16.68
CA GLY A 579 -20.95 -13.29 -15.50
C GLY A 579 -19.90 -12.23 -15.17
N ILE A 580 -19.25 -11.64 -16.18
CA ILE A 580 -18.31 -10.53 -15.99
C ILE A 580 -19.03 -9.28 -15.48
N LEU A 581 -20.17 -8.92 -16.07
CA LEU A 581 -20.99 -7.77 -15.63
C LEU A 581 -21.53 -7.94 -14.19
N ALA A 582 -21.81 -9.19 -13.80
CA ALA A 582 -22.23 -9.55 -12.45
C ALA A 582 -21.07 -9.57 -11.43
N GLY A 583 -19.84 -9.70 -11.91
CA GLY A 583 -18.63 -9.79 -11.11
C GLY A 583 -18.33 -8.50 -10.33
N VAL A 584 -17.61 -8.66 -9.22
CA VAL A 584 -17.19 -7.53 -8.36
C VAL A 584 -16.25 -6.59 -9.12
N GLU A 585 -15.37 -7.13 -9.95
CA GLU A 585 -14.36 -6.35 -10.68
C GLU A 585 -14.99 -5.30 -11.60
N PHE A 586 -16.11 -5.61 -12.27
CA PHE A 586 -16.81 -4.64 -13.14
C PHE A 586 -17.40 -3.45 -12.36
N ARG A 587 -17.60 -3.60 -11.04
CA ARG A 587 -18.08 -2.52 -10.16
C ARG A 587 -16.97 -1.62 -9.65
N LEU A 588 -15.71 -1.94 -9.93
CA LEU A 588 -14.55 -1.15 -9.54
C LEU A 588 -14.03 -0.39 -10.76
N TYR A 589 -13.66 0.87 -10.57
CA TYR A 589 -12.89 1.61 -11.55
C TYR A 589 -11.47 1.85 -11.00
N PRO A 590 -10.42 1.67 -11.83
CA PRO A 590 -9.03 1.83 -11.42
C PRO A 590 -8.60 3.27 -11.16
#